data_AF-A0A821BQI6-F1
#
_entry.id   AF-A0A821BQI6-F1
#
_cell.length_a   1.000
_cell.length_b   1.000
_cell.length_c   1.000
_cell.angle_alpha   90.00
_cell.angle_beta   90.00
_cell.angle_gamma   90.00
#
_symmetry.space_group_name_H-M   'P 1'
#
loop_
_entity.id
_entity.type
_entity.pdbx_description
1 polymer ?
#
loop_
_entity_poly.entity_id
_entity_poly.type
_entity_poly.pdbx_seq_one_letter_code
_entity_poly.pdbx_strand_id
1 'polypeptide(L)'
;DLLVHDNSELRKATSQCISSLCRLQKPPRIYAEKTLEEILHRLINNECHPGDRDDNLWITINDYKPPKTQTEWEQTCFLGKSFHGYYKWPKIIKYPLNKRERYTRENMPEQVAILYDRFNDKKFVAQFVQFMVLDKETDNSFDSIRYRMFKGR
;
A
#
# COMPACT_ATOMS: atom_id res chain seq x y z
N ASP A 1 23.98 -10.78 -11.55
CA ASP A 1 22.91 -10.33 -10.65
C ASP A 1 23.23 -8.94 -10.13
N LEU A 2 22.46 -7.93 -10.55
CA LEU A 2 22.89 -6.53 -10.45
C LEU A 2 22.60 -5.87 -9.09
N LEU A 3 21.71 -6.46 -8.27
CA LEU A 3 21.43 -5.96 -6.92
C LEU A 3 22.55 -6.23 -5.92
N VAL A 4 23.42 -7.19 -6.21
CA VAL A 4 24.60 -7.55 -5.41
C VAL A 4 25.90 -7.31 -6.18
N HIS A 5 25.84 -6.47 -7.21
CA HIS A 5 27.02 -6.09 -7.98
C HIS A 5 27.87 -5.10 -7.19
N ASP A 6 29.20 -5.17 -7.27
CA ASP A 6 30.11 -4.34 -6.45
C ASP A 6 29.97 -2.82 -6.68
N ASN A 7 29.63 -2.42 -7.91
CA ASN A 7 29.31 -1.03 -8.25
C ASN A 7 27.95 -0.57 -7.67
N SER A 8 28.00 0.42 -6.77
CA SER A 8 26.82 1.02 -6.12
C SER A 8 25.82 1.67 -7.09
N GLU A 9 26.28 2.27 -8.19
CA GLU A 9 25.40 2.92 -9.16
C GLU A 9 24.57 1.89 -9.93
N LEU A 10 25.14 0.73 -10.23
CA LEU A 10 24.39 -0.38 -10.83
C LEU A 10 23.33 -0.92 -9.85
N ARG A 11 23.64 -1.01 -8.56
CA ARG A 11 22.66 -1.41 -7.53
C ARG A 11 21.51 -0.41 -7.44
N LYS A 12 21.79 0.90 -7.44
CA LYS A 12 20.78 1.96 -7.42
C LYS A 12 19.88 1.92 -8.66
N ALA A 13 20.48 1.85 -9.86
CA ALA A 13 19.73 1.75 -11.11
C ALA A 13 18.84 0.49 -11.14
N THR A 14 19.38 -0.65 -10.71
CA THR A 14 18.63 -1.91 -10.63
C THR A 14 17.47 -1.82 -9.64
N SER A 15 17.66 -1.17 -8.49
CA SER A 15 16.60 -0.94 -7.50
C SER A 15 15.44 -0.13 -8.09
N GLN A 16 15.74 0.90 -8.91
CA GLN A 16 14.72 1.67 -9.63
C GLN A 16 13.96 0.83 -10.67
N CYS A 17 14.67 0.01 -11.43
CA CYS A 17 14.08 -0.91 -12.41
C CYS A 17 13.14 -1.91 -11.73
N ILE A 18 13.58 -2.54 -10.63
CA ILE A 18 12.74 -3.49 -9.88
C ILE A 18 11.53 -2.79 -9.26
N SER A 19 11.71 -1.60 -8.68
CA SER A 19 10.58 -0.79 -8.19
C SER A 19 9.55 -0.54 -9.28
N SER A 20 10.00 -0.21 -10.50
CA SER A 20 9.13 0.04 -11.65
C SER A 20 8.43 -1.24 -12.11
N LEU A 21 9.15 -2.36 -12.16
CA LEU A 21 8.61 -3.68 -12.51
C LEU A 21 7.54 -4.12 -11.50
N CYS A 22 7.80 -4.01 -10.19
CA CYS A 22 6.82 -4.32 -9.14
C CYS A 22 5.57 -3.43 -9.21
N ARG A 23 5.71 -2.18 -9.65
CA ARG A 23 4.58 -1.27 -9.87
C ARG A 23 3.73 -1.69 -11.07
N LEU A 24 4.37 -2.07 -12.18
CA LEU A 24 3.70 -2.52 -13.40
C LEU A 24 3.00 -3.87 -13.20
N GLN A 25 3.66 -4.79 -12.49
CA GLN A 25 3.16 -6.12 -12.18
C GLN A 25 2.34 -6.13 -10.89
N LYS A 26 1.70 -5.02 -10.52
CA LYS A 26 0.86 -5.00 -9.33
C LYS A 26 -0.55 -5.42 -9.70
N PRO A 27 -1.13 -6.45 -9.04
CA PRO A 27 -2.53 -6.79 -9.27
C PRO A 27 -3.43 -5.56 -9.06
N PRO A 28 -4.45 -5.36 -9.92
CA PRO A 28 -5.33 -4.22 -9.81
C PRO A 28 -6.05 -4.23 -8.46
N ARG A 29 -6.27 -3.04 -7.91
CA ARG A 29 -7.08 -2.89 -6.69
C ARG A 29 -8.54 -2.86 -7.09
N ILE A 30 -9.34 -3.69 -6.44
CA ILE A 30 -10.80 -3.65 -6.54
C ILE A 30 -11.29 -2.53 -5.61
N TYR A 31 -12.20 -1.70 -6.11
CA TYR A 31 -12.81 -0.61 -5.35
C TYR A 31 -14.30 -0.85 -5.20
N ALA A 32 -14.84 -0.43 -4.06
CA ALA A 32 -16.26 -0.22 -3.88
C ALA A 32 -16.57 1.27 -3.99
N GLU A 33 -17.77 1.55 -4.50
CA GLU A 33 -18.34 2.89 -4.60
C GLU A 33 -19.67 2.86 -3.87
N LYS A 34 -19.79 3.66 -2.81
CA LYS A 34 -21.00 3.76 -1.99
C LYS A 34 -21.31 5.20 -1.65
N THR A 35 -22.57 5.52 -1.41
CA THR A 35 -22.94 6.78 -0.75
C THR A 35 -22.61 6.70 0.75
N LEU A 36 -22.66 7.83 1.45
CA LEU A 36 -22.44 7.84 2.88
C LEU A 36 -23.62 7.18 3.64
N GLU A 37 -24.85 7.36 3.14
CA GLU A 37 -26.05 6.74 3.69
C GLU A 37 -25.96 5.21 3.63
N GLU A 38 -25.41 4.65 2.55
CA GLU A 38 -25.18 3.21 2.40
C GLU A 38 -24.09 2.68 3.34
N ILE A 39 -23.11 3.51 3.72
CA ILE A 39 -22.06 3.14 4.68
C ILE A 39 -22.58 3.19 6.11
N LEU A 40 -23.34 4.23 6.45
CA LEU A 40 -23.85 4.44 7.81
C LEU A 40 -25.18 3.73 8.09
N HIS A 41 -25.84 3.21 7.06
CA HIS A 41 -27.18 2.63 7.12
C HIS A 41 -28.22 3.58 7.75
N ARG A 42 -28.10 4.89 7.48
CA ARG A 42 -29.03 5.93 7.96
C ARG A 42 -29.06 7.12 7.02
N LEU A 43 -30.14 7.90 7.07
CA LEU A 43 -30.22 9.21 6.41
C LEU A 43 -29.32 10.22 7.14
N ILE A 44 -28.77 11.17 6.39
CA ILE A 44 -27.74 12.09 6.88
C ILE A 44 -28.20 13.51 6.62
N ASN A 45 -27.99 14.38 7.60
CA ASN A 45 -28.21 15.80 7.42
C ASN A 45 -27.10 16.36 6.51
N ASN A 46 -27.48 17.11 5.47
CA ASN A 46 -26.55 17.69 4.50
C ASN A 46 -25.90 19.00 4.98
N GLU A 47 -25.97 19.30 6.28
CA GLU A 47 -25.27 20.43 6.87
C GLU A 47 -23.76 20.30 6.71
N CYS A 48 -23.14 21.36 6.19
CA CYS A 48 -21.75 21.36 5.78
C CYS A 48 -20.97 22.34 6.67
N HIS A 49 -20.26 21.81 7.65
CA HIS A 49 -19.33 22.57 8.48
C HIS A 49 -18.09 21.73 8.79
N PRO A 50 -16.89 22.35 8.89
CA PRO A 50 -15.68 21.62 9.21
C PRO A 50 -15.70 21.07 10.64
N GLY A 51 -14.95 20.00 10.87
CA GLY A 51 -14.67 19.47 12.20
C GLY A 51 -15.28 18.09 12.44
N ASP A 52 -15.32 17.70 13.71
CA ASP A 52 -15.89 16.44 14.16
C ASP A 52 -17.41 16.54 14.16
N ARG A 53 -18.05 15.59 13.49
CA ARG A 53 -19.50 15.54 13.26
C ARG A 53 -19.99 14.12 13.43
N ASP A 54 -21.23 13.94 13.86
CA ASP A 54 -21.81 12.61 14.07
C ASP A 54 -21.71 11.67 12.87
N ASP A 55 -21.65 12.20 11.65
CA ASP A 55 -21.51 11.45 10.40
C ASP A 55 -20.06 11.05 10.06
N ASN A 56 -19.06 11.64 10.71
CA ASN A 56 -17.64 11.37 10.50
C ASN A 56 -16.91 10.81 11.73
N LEU A 57 -17.53 10.75 12.91
CA LEU A 57 -16.88 10.21 14.11
C LEU A 57 -16.30 8.80 13.88
N TRP A 58 -16.99 7.94 13.12
CA TRP A 58 -16.56 6.56 12.82
C TRP A 58 -15.20 6.44 12.11
N ILE A 59 -14.70 7.50 11.47
CA ILE A 59 -13.35 7.54 10.88
C ILE A 59 -12.30 8.23 11.75
N THR A 60 -12.72 8.82 12.88
CA THR A 60 -11.79 9.43 13.85
C THR A 60 -11.16 8.35 14.73
N ILE A 61 -9.95 8.62 15.24
CA ILE A 61 -9.20 7.64 16.04
C ILE A 61 -9.95 7.26 17.32
N ASN A 62 -10.68 8.20 17.93
CA ASN A 62 -11.32 8.01 19.23
C ASN A 62 -12.51 7.05 19.16
N ASP A 63 -13.29 7.09 18.07
CA ASP A 63 -14.48 6.28 17.89
C ASP A 63 -14.28 5.10 16.93
N TYR A 64 -13.12 5.01 16.28
CA TYR A 64 -12.77 3.91 15.40
C TYR A 64 -12.68 2.59 16.17
N LYS A 65 -13.49 1.62 15.74
CA LYS A 65 -13.44 0.24 16.23
C LYS A 65 -12.71 -0.62 15.20
N PRO A 66 -11.48 -1.08 15.48
CA PRO A 66 -10.77 -1.93 14.54
C PRO A 66 -11.50 -3.26 14.35
N PRO A 67 -11.58 -3.77 13.12
CA PRO A 67 -12.12 -5.10 12.86
C PRO A 67 -11.27 -6.15 13.58
N LYS A 68 -11.92 -7.11 14.22
CA LYS A 68 -11.31 -8.19 14.99
C LYS A 68 -11.28 -9.50 14.21
N THR A 69 -12.09 -9.63 13.17
CA THR A 69 -12.15 -10.81 12.30
C THR A 69 -11.81 -10.48 10.85
N GLN A 70 -11.43 -11.50 10.08
CA GLN A 70 -11.17 -11.36 8.64
C GLN A 70 -12.41 -10.87 7.89
N THR A 71 -13.60 -11.36 8.26
CA THR A 71 -14.87 -10.94 7.66
C THR A 71 -15.15 -9.47 7.94
N GLU A 72 -14.97 -9.02 9.19
CA GLU A 72 -15.11 -7.59 9.54
C GLU A 72 -14.09 -6.74 8.77
N TRP A 73 -12.83 -7.19 8.67
CA TRP A 73 -11.79 -6.50 7.91
C TRP A 73 -12.17 -6.34 6.45
N GLU A 74 -12.66 -7.40 5.81
CA GLU A 74 -13.08 -7.39 4.40
C GLU A 74 -14.28 -6.46 4.14
N GLN A 75 -15.16 -6.29 5.12
CA GLN A 75 -16.35 -5.45 5.03
C GLN A 75 -16.10 -3.99 5.46
N THR A 76 -15.00 -3.71 6.17
CA THR A 76 -14.70 -2.37 6.70
C THR A 76 -14.38 -1.38 5.58
N CYS A 77 -15.00 -0.19 5.63
CA CYS A 77 -14.68 0.92 4.73
C CYS A 77 -13.42 1.67 5.21
N PHE A 78 -12.24 1.35 4.66
CA PHE A 78 -11.01 2.10 4.95
C PHE A 78 -10.79 3.25 3.96
N LEU A 79 -10.91 4.48 4.46
CA LEU A 79 -10.65 5.67 3.66
C LEU A 79 -9.14 5.97 3.61
N GLY A 80 -8.58 5.98 2.40
CA GLY A 80 -7.15 6.24 2.20
C GLY A 80 -6.74 7.72 2.26
N LYS A 81 -7.69 8.64 2.39
CA LYS A 81 -7.46 10.09 2.45
C LYS A 81 -8.02 10.62 3.77
N SER A 82 -7.18 11.35 4.51
CA SER A 82 -7.52 11.89 5.84
C SER A 82 -8.54 13.03 5.79
N PHE A 83 -8.76 13.66 4.63
CA PHE A 83 -9.66 14.80 4.50
C PHE A 83 -11.11 14.42 4.16
N HIS A 84 -11.41 13.15 3.86
CA HIS A 84 -12.77 12.75 3.56
C HIS A 84 -13.68 12.98 4.76
N GLY A 85 -14.81 13.65 4.54
CA GLY A 85 -15.75 13.92 5.62
C GLY A 85 -15.30 14.99 6.59
N TYR A 86 -14.13 15.61 6.45
CA TYR A 86 -13.73 16.70 7.36
C TYR A 86 -14.59 17.95 7.16
N TYR A 87 -14.70 18.45 5.93
CA TYR A 87 -15.58 19.58 5.59
C TYR A 87 -16.91 19.12 5.00
N LYS A 88 -16.83 18.23 4.00
CA LYS A 88 -17.98 17.65 3.31
C LYS A 88 -17.62 16.28 2.76
N TRP A 89 -18.61 15.41 2.66
CA TRP A 89 -18.48 14.13 1.97
C TRP A 89 -18.61 14.28 0.45
N PRO A 90 -17.87 13.48 -0.34
CA PRO A 90 -18.15 13.36 -1.76
C PRO A 90 -19.52 12.66 -1.95
N LYS A 91 -20.17 12.90 -3.10
CA LYS A 91 -21.45 12.24 -3.43
C LYS A 91 -21.31 10.72 -3.44
N ILE A 92 -20.16 10.23 -3.91
CA ILE A 92 -19.80 8.81 -3.96
C ILE A 92 -18.44 8.68 -3.28
N ILE A 93 -18.37 7.80 -2.29
CA ILE A 93 -17.16 7.46 -1.56
C ILE A 93 -16.56 6.23 -2.24
N LYS A 94 -15.39 6.42 -2.85
CA LYS A 94 -14.60 5.35 -3.47
C LYS A 94 -13.52 4.88 -2.50
N TYR A 95 -13.58 3.61 -2.11
CA TYR A 95 -12.60 3.01 -1.21
C TYR A 95 -12.16 1.62 -1.71
N PRO A 96 -10.91 1.21 -1.49
CA PRO A 96 -10.44 -0.10 -1.91
C PRO A 96 -11.13 -1.18 -1.07
N LEU A 97 -11.57 -2.25 -1.71
CA LEU A 97 -11.98 -3.45 -0.98
C LEU A 97 -10.75 -4.04 -0.28
N ASN A 98 -10.96 -4.52 0.94
CA ASN A 98 -9.92 -5.15 1.74
C ASN A 98 -9.68 -6.62 1.37
N LYS A 99 -10.22 -7.04 0.23
CA LYS A 99 -9.92 -8.29 -0.45
C LYS A 99 -8.98 -7.98 -1.62
N ARG A 100 -7.73 -8.43 -1.52
CA ARG A 100 -6.74 -8.27 -2.59
C ARG A 100 -6.41 -9.61 -3.20
N GLU A 101 -6.45 -9.67 -4.52
CA GLU A 101 -5.81 -10.76 -5.25
C GLU A 101 -4.31 -10.71 -4.99
N ARG A 102 -3.74 -11.88 -4.71
CA ARG A 102 -2.31 -12.07 -4.49
C ARG A 102 -1.81 -13.02 -5.57
N TYR A 103 -0.55 -12.84 -5.95
CA TYR A 103 0.10 -13.86 -6.76
C TYR A 103 0.28 -15.13 -5.93
N THR A 104 -0.17 -16.23 -6.50
CA THR A 104 0.11 -17.60 -6.08
C THR A 104 1.10 -18.21 -7.07
N ARG A 105 1.63 -19.41 -6.80
CA ARG A 105 2.57 -20.05 -7.73
C ARG A 105 1.93 -20.33 -9.10
N GLU A 106 0.61 -20.46 -9.13
CA GLU A 106 -0.16 -20.84 -10.32
C GLU A 106 -0.52 -19.65 -11.23
N ASN A 107 -0.63 -18.44 -10.68
CA ASN A 107 -1.07 -17.24 -11.42
C ASN A 107 0.01 -16.14 -11.54
N MET A 108 1.22 -16.40 -11.04
CA MET A 108 2.32 -15.44 -11.06
C MET A 108 2.92 -15.31 -12.46
N PRO A 109 3.03 -14.09 -13.02
CA PRO A 109 3.75 -13.88 -14.27
C PRO A 109 5.22 -14.30 -14.14
N GLU A 110 5.81 -14.79 -15.23
CA GLU A 110 7.20 -15.25 -15.26
C GLU A 110 8.18 -14.22 -14.68
N GLN A 111 8.00 -12.93 -15.02
CA GLN A 111 8.89 -11.87 -14.55
C GLN A 111 8.81 -11.68 -13.04
N VAL A 112 7.63 -11.91 -12.44
CA VAL A 112 7.43 -11.88 -10.99
C VAL A 112 7.98 -13.15 -10.35
N ALA A 113 7.88 -14.30 -11.01
CA ALA A 113 8.44 -15.57 -10.54
C ALA A 113 9.97 -15.51 -10.42
N ILE A 114 10.65 -14.93 -11.41
CA ILE A 114 12.11 -14.71 -11.37
C ILE A 114 12.50 -13.88 -10.15
N LEU A 115 11.78 -12.78 -9.89
CA LEU A 115 12.02 -11.96 -8.69
C LEU A 115 11.71 -12.75 -7.41
N TYR A 116 10.58 -13.45 -7.37
CA TYR A 116 10.17 -14.23 -6.21
C TYR A 116 11.24 -15.27 -5.83
N ASP A 117 11.68 -16.07 -6.79
CA ASP A 117 12.69 -17.12 -6.55
C ASP A 117 14.03 -16.51 -6.15
N ARG A 118 14.40 -15.35 -6.75
CA ARG A 118 15.64 -14.69 -6.40
C ARG A 118 15.62 -14.14 -4.97
N PHE A 119 14.54 -13.48 -4.56
CA PHE A 119 14.37 -12.99 -3.20
C PHE A 119 14.08 -14.09 -2.17
N ASN A 120 13.85 -15.33 -2.61
CA ASN A 120 13.75 -16.50 -1.74
C ASN A 120 15.13 -17.15 -1.46
N ASP A 121 16.16 -16.81 -2.23
CA ASP A 121 17.54 -17.22 -1.95
C ASP A 121 18.12 -16.42 -0.76
N LYS A 122 18.32 -17.11 0.37
CA LYS A 122 18.87 -16.52 1.60
C LYS A 122 20.26 -15.91 1.41
N LYS A 123 21.12 -16.51 0.56
CA LYS A 123 22.47 -16.01 0.33
C LYS A 123 22.42 -14.66 -0.39
N PHE A 124 21.56 -14.57 -1.40
CA PHE A 124 21.30 -13.32 -2.11
C PHE A 124 20.74 -12.25 -1.20
N VAL A 125 19.69 -12.55 -0.44
CA VAL A 125 19.06 -11.57 0.45
C VAL A 125 20.06 -11.05 1.49
N ALA A 126 20.87 -11.93 2.08
CA ALA A 126 21.90 -11.53 3.03
C ALA A 126 22.90 -10.53 2.41
N GLN A 127 23.43 -10.85 1.22
CA GLN A 127 24.38 -9.98 0.52
C GLN A 127 23.74 -8.66 0.07
N PHE A 128 22.51 -8.71 -0.43
CA PHE A 128 21.75 -7.52 -0.82
C PHE A 128 21.52 -6.58 0.37
N VAL A 129 21.13 -7.11 1.53
CA VAL A 129 20.95 -6.32 2.76
C VAL A 129 22.27 -5.70 3.23
N GLN A 130 23.38 -6.44 3.17
CA GLN A 130 24.70 -5.89 3.50
C GLN A 130 25.06 -4.69 2.62
N PHE A 131 24.89 -4.81 1.30
CA PHE A 131 25.13 -3.68 0.40
C PHE A 131 24.18 -2.51 0.65
N MET A 132 22.93 -2.78 1.03
CA MET A 132 22.02 -1.71 1.40
C MET A 132 22.53 -0.90 2.58
N VAL A 133 23.03 -1.57 3.62
CA VAL A 133 23.62 -0.88 4.79
C VAL A 133 24.85 -0.09 4.36
N LEU A 134 25.77 -0.70 3.62
CA LEU A 134 27.01 -0.08 3.17
C LEU A 134 26.78 1.20 2.34
N ASP A 135 25.84 1.20 1.37
CA ASP A 135 25.61 2.42 0.59
C ASP A 135 24.99 3.57 1.43
N LYS A 136 24.49 3.28 2.64
CA LYS A 136 23.89 4.25 3.53
C LYS A 136 24.81 4.82 4.59
N GLU A 137 25.95 4.18 4.85
CA GLU A 137 26.92 4.67 5.81
C GLU A 137 27.45 6.07 5.46
N THR A 138 27.35 6.48 4.19
CA THR A 138 27.79 7.80 3.71
C THR A 138 26.69 8.88 3.72
N ASP A 139 25.41 8.49 3.80
CA ASP A 139 24.26 9.41 3.78
C ASP A 139 23.07 8.84 4.56
N ASN A 140 22.84 9.39 5.75
CA ASN A 140 21.72 9.00 6.64
C ASN A 140 20.34 9.53 6.17
N SER A 141 20.24 10.15 4.99
CA SER A 141 18.96 10.55 4.44
C SER A 141 18.05 9.35 4.14
N PHE A 142 16.75 9.59 4.13
CA PHE A 142 15.78 8.57 3.74
C PHE A 142 15.91 8.19 2.26
N ASP A 143 16.08 6.91 1.97
CA ASP A 143 16.13 6.41 0.59
C ASP A 143 14.73 6.18 0.01
N SER A 144 14.27 7.14 -0.78
CA SER A 144 12.97 7.03 -1.44
C SER A 144 12.91 5.92 -2.50
N ILE A 145 14.04 5.55 -3.12
CA ILE A 145 14.09 4.51 -4.17
C ILE A 145 13.93 3.14 -3.53
N ARG A 146 14.73 2.84 -2.49
CA ARG A 146 14.61 1.57 -1.76
C ARG A 146 13.26 1.41 -1.10
N TYR A 147 12.74 2.49 -0.52
CA TYR A 147 11.39 2.48 0.02
C TYR A 147 10.35 2.09 -1.04
N ARG A 148 10.42 2.66 -2.25
CA ARG A 148 9.49 2.32 -3.34
C ARG A 148 9.65 0.87 -3.81
N MET A 149 10.89 0.38 -3.89
CA MET A 149 11.20 -1.01 -4.23
C MET A 149 10.48 -2.00 -3.29
N PHE A 150 10.63 -1.84 -1.96
CA PHE A 150 9.96 -2.72 -1.00
C PHE A 150 8.45 -2.49 -0.93
N LYS A 151 7.99 -1.26 -1.14
CA LYS A 151 6.56 -0.94 -1.12
C LYS A 151 5.81 -1.47 -2.35
N GLY A 152 6.51 -1.73 -3.46
CA GLY A 152 5.91 -2.07 -4.74
C GLY A 152 4.94 -0.98 -5.21
N ARG A 153 5.39 0.28 -5.21
CA ARG A 153 4.61 1.46 -5.63
C ARG A 153 5.35 2.32 -6.63
#